data_AF-A0A955C438-F1
#
_entry.id   AF-A0A955C438-F1
#
_cell.length_a   1.000
_cell.length_b   1.000
_cell.length_c   1.000
_cell.angle_alpha   90.00
_cell.angle_beta   90.00
_cell.angle_gamma   90.00
#
_symmetry.space_group_name_H-M   'P 1'
#
loop_
_entity.id
_entity.type
_entity.pdbx_description
1 polymer ?
#
loop_
_entity_poly.entity_id
_entity_poly.type
_entity_poly.pdbx_seq_one_letter_code
_entity_poly.pdbx_strand_id
1 'polypeptide(L)'
;MNSQRKACHRIRRGYTLAELLVASASASVLLVGIGSTLYVASQSLDESASPMRRETQASEVLADLMVDLKLALNFSERTPTALTFTVPDRDGDGLSETIRYAWSGTAGDPLTYAYNNSSPTNLADNVQNLNFTAITREMLAPVAAPSEGGADILFVSGGQRTYMFLQGYSVTPTEAELARITLMKSWGYTVEIISSVESQNKFDDCLDKASVVFVSAEASAAEVGNKLQNARIGVVNENPLLIDELGMAEATTSTSSNILIFNDTTHYITSEFGVSAIMGFTLSQPVTSVSGVVSPDLSSLGYWLSFIILNPEDPLLAPLALEPDPIAPGGSTGSLVVLEAGDRTYKGETVAGRRAQLPWGEGVDITQLTDDGEMLFCRTIAWGAGAGTPELATLLHVVEDSSSLTDEEAAYKALFESWNYEVLAIDED
;
A
#
# COMPACT_ATOMS: atom_id res chain seq x y z
N MET A 1 -49.41 -54.87 -74.61
CA MET A 1 -48.51 -54.32 -73.57
C MET A 1 -49.27 -54.23 -72.25
N ASN A 2 -48.58 -54.61 -71.15
CA ASN A 2 -48.89 -54.37 -69.73
C ASN A 2 -49.89 -55.29 -68.98
N SER A 3 -49.35 -56.46 -68.62
CA SER A 3 -49.23 -57.01 -67.24
C SER A 3 -50.25 -56.53 -66.19
N GLN A 4 -51.27 -57.35 -65.93
CA GLN A 4 -52.07 -57.28 -64.71
C GLN A 4 -51.43 -58.11 -63.60
N ARG A 5 -51.02 -57.43 -62.51
CA ARG A 5 -50.53 -58.04 -61.27
C ARG A 5 -51.67 -58.71 -60.51
N LYS A 6 -51.59 -60.03 -60.30
CA LYS A 6 -52.44 -60.77 -59.37
C LYS A 6 -52.03 -60.48 -57.93
N ALA A 7 -52.93 -59.88 -57.15
CA ALA A 7 -52.77 -59.72 -55.71
C ALA A 7 -52.93 -61.08 -55.01
N CYS A 8 -51.88 -61.54 -54.33
CA CYS A 8 -51.92 -62.71 -53.47
C CYS A 8 -52.45 -62.30 -52.09
N HIS A 9 -53.66 -62.74 -51.74
CA HIS A 9 -54.27 -62.48 -50.43
C HIS A 9 -53.59 -63.34 -49.37
N ARG A 10 -52.80 -62.70 -48.51
CA ARG A 10 -52.07 -63.34 -47.40
C ARG A 10 -53.06 -63.58 -46.25
N ILE A 11 -53.44 -64.84 -46.04
CA ILE A 11 -54.31 -65.26 -44.93
C ILE A 11 -53.61 -64.91 -43.61
N ARG A 12 -54.22 -64.01 -42.82
CA ARG A 12 -53.76 -63.66 -41.48
C ARG A 12 -54.06 -64.83 -40.55
N ARG A 13 -53.03 -65.46 -39.99
CA ARG A 13 -53.17 -66.47 -38.93
C ARG A 13 -53.49 -65.74 -37.63
N GLY A 14 -54.61 -66.07 -36.99
CA GLY A 14 -54.94 -65.58 -35.65
C GLY A 14 -54.03 -66.24 -34.61
N TYR A 15 -53.57 -65.45 -33.64
CA TYR A 15 -52.74 -65.94 -32.53
C TYR A 15 -53.56 -66.83 -31.60
N THR A 16 -52.94 -67.87 -31.06
CA THR A 16 -53.61 -68.72 -30.07
C THR A 16 -53.69 -68.00 -28.71
N LEU A 17 -54.72 -68.31 -27.92
CA LEU A 17 -54.95 -67.68 -26.61
C LEU A 17 -53.74 -67.87 -25.66
N ALA A 18 -53.07 -69.01 -25.76
CA ALA A 18 -51.84 -69.30 -25.02
C ALA A 18 -50.66 -68.41 -25.46
N GLU A 19 -50.52 -68.16 -26.76
CA GLU A 19 -49.48 -67.30 -27.32
C GLU A 19 -49.67 -65.83 -26.91
N LEU A 20 -50.92 -65.37 -26.84
CA LEU A 20 -51.25 -64.03 -26.35
C LEU A 20 -50.97 -63.86 -24.85
N LEU A 21 -51.24 -64.89 -24.04
CA LEU A 21 -50.90 -64.90 -22.62
C LEU A 21 -49.39 -64.84 -22.39
N VAL A 22 -48.61 -65.66 -23.10
CA VAL A 22 -47.15 -65.67 -22.99
C VAL A 22 -46.55 -64.34 -23.47
N ALA A 23 -47.06 -63.79 -24.58
CA ALA A 23 -46.62 -62.48 -25.07
C ALA A 23 -46.93 -61.36 -24.07
N SER A 24 -48.13 -61.36 -23.45
CA SER A 24 -48.52 -60.36 -22.46
C SER A 24 -47.67 -60.43 -21.18
N ALA A 25 -47.37 -61.64 -20.70
CA ALA A 25 -46.49 -61.85 -19.55
C ALA A 25 -45.06 -61.40 -19.84
N SER A 26 -44.54 -61.72 -21.03
CA SER A 26 -43.19 -61.32 -21.46
C SER A 26 -43.08 -59.80 -21.63
N ALA A 27 -44.10 -59.16 -22.21
CA ALA A 27 -44.17 -57.71 -22.35
C ALA A 27 -44.22 -57.02 -20.98
N SER A 28 -44.92 -57.59 -20.00
CA SER A 28 -45.00 -57.06 -18.64
C SER A 28 -43.63 -57.04 -17.96
N VAL A 29 -42.88 -58.15 -18.06
CA VAL A 29 -41.51 -58.25 -17.52
C VAL A 29 -40.56 -57.26 -18.20
N LEU A 30 -40.67 -57.09 -19.52
CA LEU A 30 -39.87 -56.11 -20.26
C LEU A 30 -40.18 -54.67 -19.85
N LEU A 31 -41.46 -54.32 -19.66
CA LEU A 31 -41.85 -52.97 -19.23
C LEU A 31 -41.35 -52.65 -17.83
N VAL A 32 -41.36 -53.63 -16.90
CA VAL A 32 -40.76 -53.46 -15.57
C VAL A 32 -39.24 -53.29 -15.67
N GLY A 33 -38.57 -54.08 -16.51
CA GLY A 33 -37.14 -53.97 -16.76
C GLY A 33 -36.74 -52.60 -17.33
N ILE A 34 -37.48 -52.11 -18.34
CA ILE A 34 -37.27 -50.78 -18.94
C ILE A 34 -37.57 -49.66 -17.95
N GLY A 35 -38.61 -49.81 -17.12
CA GLY A 35 -38.91 -48.86 -16.04
C GLY A 35 -37.74 -48.74 -15.06
N SER A 36 -37.12 -49.87 -14.69
CA SER A 36 -35.96 -49.88 -13.81
C SER A 36 -34.72 -49.28 -14.45
N THR A 37 -34.44 -49.53 -15.72
CA THR A 37 -33.28 -48.95 -16.40
C THR A 37 -33.45 -47.45 -16.62
N LEU A 38 -34.66 -46.97 -16.93
CA LEU A 38 -34.96 -45.55 -17.01
C LEU A 38 -34.85 -44.86 -15.65
N TYR A 39 -35.27 -45.52 -14.57
CA TYR A 39 -35.11 -44.99 -13.21
C TYR A 39 -33.63 -44.81 -12.86
N VAL A 40 -32.80 -45.84 -13.06
CA VAL A 40 -31.35 -45.76 -12.81
C VAL A 40 -30.67 -44.73 -13.72
N ALA A 41 -31.05 -44.68 -15.00
CA ALA A 41 -30.55 -43.67 -15.93
C ALA A 41 -30.93 -42.24 -15.48
N SER A 42 -32.18 -42.03 -15.02
CA SER A 42 -32.61 -40.72 -14.51
C SER A 42 -31.85 -40.31 -13.26
N GLN A 43 -31.54 -41.24 -12.36
CA GLN A 43 -30.74 -40.97 -11.16
C GLN A 43 -29.28 -40.63 -11.50
N SER A 44 -28.72 -41.21 -12.58
CA SER A 44 -27.39 -40.84 -13.08
C SER A 44 -27.35 -39.48 -13.80
N LEU A 45 -28.51 -39.02 -14.30
CA LEU A 45 -28.69 -37.72 -14.94
C LEU A 45 -29.09 -36.61 -13.95
N ASP A 46 -29.37 -36.95 -12.69
CA ASP A 46 -29.57 -35.97 -11.62
C ASP A 46 -28.22 -35.33 -11.26
N GLU A 47 -27.76 -34.45 -12.17
CA GLU A 47 -26.51 -33.68 -12.12
C GLU A 47 -26.47 -32.64 -10.98
N SER A 48 -27.58 -32.46 -10.26
CA SER A 48 -27.70 -31.54 -9.11
C SER A 48 -26.71 -31.87 -7.98
N ALA A 49 -26.12 -33.07 -7.97
CA ALA A 49 -25.14 -33.52 -6.99
C ALA A 49 -23.74 -33.81 -7.57
N SER A 50 -23.46 -33.48 -8.83
CA SER A 50 -22.16 -33.81 -9.45
C SER A 50 -21.01 -33.04 -8.74
N PRO A 51 -20.00 -33.72 -8.17
CA PRO A 51 -18.88 -33.06 -7.49
C PRO A 51 -18.16 -32.02 -8.35
N MET A 52 -18.11 -32.26 -9.66
CA MET A 52 -17.43 -31.40 -10.63
C MET A 52 -18.11 -30.02 -10.77
N ARG A 53 -19.45 -29.93 -10.74
CA ARG A 53 -20.14 -28.62 -10.76
C ARG A 53 -19.90 -27.82 -9.48
N ARG A 54 -19.86 -28.49 -8.33
CA ARG A 54 -19.55 -27.82 -7.04
C ARG A 54 -18.14 -27.28 -7.02
N GLU A 55 -17.18 -28.01 -7.60
CA GLU A 55 -15.79 -27.57 -7.73
C GLU A 55 -15.65 -26.38 -8.69
N THR A 56 -16.36 -26.40 -9.83
CA THR A 56 -16.41 -25.25 -10.74
C THR A 56 -17.02 -24.02 -10.06
N GLN A 57 -18.18 -24.17 -9.40
CA GLN A 57 -18.83 -23.06 -8.69
C GLN A 57 -17.94 -22.49 -7.58
N ALA A 58 -17.28 -23.35 -6.79
CA ALA A 58 -16.36 -22.90 -5.75
C ALA A 58 -15.16 -22.12 -6.35
N SER A 59 -14.67 -22.55 -7.52
CA SER A 59 -13.57 -21.89 -8.22
C SER A 59 -13.98 -20.52 -8.77
N GLU A 60 -15.18 -20.40 -9.34
CA GLU A 60 -15.75 -19.13 -9.82
C GLU A 60 -15.90 -18.14 -8.66
N VAL A 61 -16.50 -18.58 -7.56
CA VAL A 61 -16.67 -17.78 -6.34
C VAL A 61 -15.33 -17.30 -5.77
N LEU A 62 -14.32 -18.17 -5.74
CA LEU A 62 -12.99 -17.80 -5.27
C LEU A 62 -12.32 -16.80 -6.22
N ALA A 63 -12.47 -16.97 -7.54
CA ALA A 63 -11.92 -16.05 -8.53
C ALA A 63 -12.52 -14.64 -8.37
N ASP A 64 -13.85 -14.55 -8.20
CA ASP A 64 -14.53 -13.27 -7.98
C ASP A 64 -14.06 -12.60 -6.69
N LEU A 65 -13.98 -13.36 -5.60
CA LEU A 65 -13.45 -12.87 -4.32
C LEU A 65 -12.00 -12.37 -4.45
N MET A 66 -11.15 -13.07 -5.20
CA MET A 66 -9.76 -12.64 -5.44
C MET A 66 -9.67 -11.38 -6.29
N VAL A 67 -10.57 -11.18 -7.26
CA VAL A 67 -10.64 -9.95 -8.05
C VAL A 67 -11.01 -8.77 -7.15
N ASP A 68 -11.97 -8.96 -6.26
CA ASP A 68 -12.39 -7.92 -5.33
C ASP A 68 -11.31 -7.59 -4.31
N LEU A 69 -10.67 -8.60 -3.72
CA LEU A 69 -9.56 -8.39 -2.77
C LEU A 69 -8.35 -7.70 -3.41
N LYS A 70 -8.07 -7.93 -4.70
CA LYS A 70 -6.99 -7.23 -5.42
C LYS A 70 -7.23 -5.74 -5.57
N LEU A 71 -8.48 -5.32 -5.47
CA LEU A 71 -8.90 -3.92 -5.57
C LEU A 71 -9.31 -3.36 -4.19
N ALA A 72 -9.11 -4.11 -3.11
CA ALA A 72 -9.45 -3.65 -1.77
C ALA A 72 -8.57 -2.46 -1.37
N LEU A 73 -9.19 -1.38 -0.91
CA LEU A 73 -8.52 -0.15 -0.48
C LEU A 73 -8.32 -0.12 1.02
N ASN A 74 -9.35 -0.48 1.79
CA ASN A 74 -9.33 -0.51 3.25
C ASN A 74 -10.28 -1.59 3.77
N PHE A 75 -9.91 -2.25 4.88
CA PHE A 75 -10.73 -3.27 5.55
C PHE A 75 -11.36 -2.73 6.83
N SER A 76 -12.69 -2.68 6.89
CA SER A 76 -13.45 -2.31 8.10
C SER A 76 -13.86 -3.53 8.96
N GLU A 77 -13.86 -4.74 8.39
CA GLU A 77 -14.12 -5.99 9.10
C GLU A 77 -13.19 -7.09 8.60
N ARG A 78 -12.47 -7.75 9.52
CA ARG A 78 -11.62 -8.91 9.26
C ARG A 78 -11.84 -9.95 10.34
N THR A 79 -12.65 -10.95 10.05
CA THR A 79 -12.88 -12.08 10.95
C THR A 79 -12.72 -13.40 10.18
N PRO A 80 -12.58 -14.55 10.86
CA PRO A 80 -12.49 -15.83 10.18
C PRO A 80 -13.66 -16.16 9.25
N THR A 81 -14.82 -15.53 9.42
CA THR A 81 -16.04 -15.83 8.65
C THR A 81 -16.64 -14.63 7.93
N ALA A 82 -16.04 -13.44 8.05
CA ALA A 82 -16.50 -12.24 7.35
C ALA A 82 -15.37 -11.28 7.02
N LEU A 83 -15.45 -10.68 5.84
CA LEU A 83 -14.61 -9.59 5.36
C LEU A 83 -15.51 -8.44 4.90
N THR A 84 -15.23 -7.23 5.36
CA THR A 84 -15.81 -6.00 4.82
C THR A 84 -14.69 -5.06 4.44
N PHE A 85 -14.69 -4.60 3.19
CA PHE A 85 -13.68 -3.70 2.66
C PHE A 85 -14.25 -2.76 1.61
N THR A 86 -13.54 -1.68 1.33
CA THR A 86 -13.88 -0.74 0.26
C THR A 86 -13.09 -1.04 -1.02
N VAL A 87 -13.67 -0.73 -2.17
CA VAL A 87 -13.04 -0.82 -3.50
C VAL A 87 -13.17 0.53 -4.23
N PRO A 88 -12.33 0.83 -5.25
CA PRO A 88 -12.51 2.02 -6.08
C PRO A 88 -13.85 1.98 -6.79
N ASP A 89 -14.38 3.19 -7.04
CA ASP A 89 -15.64 3.42 -7.76
C ASP A 89 -15.74 2.59 -9.05
N ARG A 90 -16.70 1.66 -9.08
CA ARG A 90 -17.03 0.76 -10.18
C ARG A 90 -18.29 1.20 -10.93
N ASP A 91 -19.20 1.93 -10.29
CA ASP A 91 -20.47 2.36 -10.90
C ASP A 91 -20.46 3.79 -11.47
N GLY A 92 -19.39 4.54 -11.22
CA GLY A 92 -19.09 5.85 -11.79
C GLY A 92 -19.75 7.01 -11.06
N ASP A 93 -20.20 6.82 -9.82
CA ASP A 93 -20.85 7.87 -9.02
C ASP A 93 -19.87 8.77 -8.23
N GLY A 94 -18.58 8.47 -8.29
CA GLY A 94 -17.49 9.18 -7.62
C GLY A 94 -17.27 8.77 -6.16
N LEU A 95 -17.93 7.72 -5.67
CA LEU A 95 -17.78 7.19 -4.32
C LEU A 95 -17.20 5.77 -4.34
N SER A 96 -16.32 5.46 -3.40
CA SER A 96 -15.84 4.09 -3.22
C SER A 96 -16.95 3.17 -2.72
N GLU A 97 -17.02 1.94 -3.24
CA GLU A 97 -18.04 0.98 -2.82
C GLU A 97 -17.56 0.09 -1.68
N THR A 98 -18.51 -0.35 -0.86
CA THR A 98 -18.29 -1.30 0.23
C THR A 98 -18.71 -2.70 -0.20
N ILE A 99 -17.80 -3.66 -0.12
CA ILE A 99 -18.08 -5.06 -0.38
C ILE A 99 -17.99 -5.84 0.92
N ARG A 100 -18.97 -6.73 1.15
CA ARG A 100 -18.98 -7.64 2.29
C ARG A 100 -19.18 -9.08 1.87
N TYR A 101 -18.23 -9.93 2.23
CA TYR A 101 -18.35 -11.39 2.19
C TYR A 101 -18.61 -11.91 3.60
N ALA A 102 -19.63 -12.74 3.78
CA ALA A 102 -19.95 -13.28 5.11
C ALA A 102 -20.52 -14.70 5.06
N TRP A 103 -20.04 -15.53 5.97
CA TRP A 103 -20.54 -16.86 6.28
C TRP A 103 -20.86 -16.95 7.77
N SER A 104 -21.87 -17.73 8.15
CA SER A 104 -22.32 -17.82 9.55
C SER A 104 -21.34 -18.60 10.46
N GLY A 105 -20.41 -19.35 9.88
CA GLY A 105 -19.59 -20.33 10.61
C GLY A 105 -20.24 -21.71 10.76
N THR A 106 -21.49 -21.88 10.34
CA THR A 106 -22.23 -23.15 10.45
C THR A 106 -22.16 -23.92 9.14
N ALA A 107 -21.70 -25.18 9.19
CA ALA A 107 -21.65 -26.04 8.02
C ALA A 107 -23.05 -26.22 7.40
N GLY A 108 -23.14 -25.96 6.09
CA GLY A 108 -24.39 -25.98 5.33
C GLY A 108 -25.01 -24.60 5.10
N ASP A 109 -24.61 -23.57 5.86
CA ASP A 109 -25.07 -22.21 5.61
C ASP A 109 -24.36 -21.60 4.38
N PRO A 110 -24.99 -20.64 3.69
CA PRO A 110 -24.42 -20.03 2.49
C PRO A 110 -23.32 -19.01 2.81
N LEU A 111 -22.36 -18.88 1.89
CA LEU A 111 -21.52 -17.69 1.79
C LEU A 111 -22.33 -16.61 1.07
N THR A 112 -22.43 -15.44 1.69
CA THR A 112 -23.17 -14.29 1.18
C THR A 112 -22.24 -13.17 0.73
N TYR A 113 -22.69 -12.43 -0.28
CA TYR A 113 -22.05 -11.24 -0.81
C TYR A 113 -23.02 -10.06 -0.70
N ALA A 114 -22.55 -8.91 -0.23
CA ALA A 114 -23.31 -7.66 -0.23
C ALA A 114 -22.48 -6.55 -0.88
N TYR A 115 -23.14 -5.79 -1.75
CA TYR A 115 -22.57 -4.63 -2.42
C TYR A 115 -23.21 -3.35 -1.89
N ASN A 116 -22.42 -2.43 -1.36
CA ASN A 116 -22.88 -1.25 -0.63
C ASN A 116 -23.91 -1.64 0.44
N ASN A 117 -25.03 -0.93 0.50
CA ASN A 117 -26.11 -1.19 1.46
C ASN A 117 -27.18 -2.16 0.92
N SER A 118 -26.86 -2.96 -0.10
CA SER A 118 -27.81 -3.93 -0.65
C SER A 118 -28.03 -5.12 0.29
N SER A 119 -29.15 -5.81 0.09
CA SER A 119 -29.42 -7.06 0.81
C SER A 119 -28.43 -8.14 0.36
N PRO A 120 -27.84 -8.93 1.29
CA PRO A 120 -26.89 -9.97 0.92
C PRO A 120 -27.50 -11.00 -0.03
N THR A 121 -26.74 -11.37 -1.06
CA THR A 121 -27.08 -12.44 -2.00
C THR A 121 -26.24 -13.68 -1.70
N ASN A 122 -26.81 -14.87 -1.91
CA ASN A 122 -26.05 -16.11 -1.77
C ASN A 122 -25.11 -16.26 -2.96
N LEU A 123 -23.82 -16.41 -2.68
CA LEU A 123 -22.77 -16.59 -3.67
C LEU A 123 -22.43 -18.08 -3.83
N ALA A 124 -22.38 -18.80 -2.70
CA ALA A 124 -22.27 -20.25 -2.66
C ALA A 124 -23.19 -20.82 -1.59
N ASP A 125 -23.99 -21.82 -1.95
CA ASP A 125 -24.85 -22.54 -1.01
C ASP A 125 -24.08 -23.71 -0.36
N ASN A 126 -24.57 -24.17 0.79
CA ASN A 126 -24.09 -25.39 1.45
C ASN A 126 -22.57 -25.38 1.76
N VAL A 127 -22.04 -24.24 2.18
CA VAL A 127 -20.62 -24.09 2.52
C VAL A 127 -20.32 -24.92 3.77
N GLN A 128 -19.40 -25.87 3.64
CA GLN A 128 -19.05 -26.78 4.75
C GLN A 128 -17.98 -26.19 5.65
N ASN A 129 -17.07 -25.39 5.08
CA ASN A 129 -15.99 -24.74 5.79
C ASN A 129 -15.52 -23.52 5.00
N LEU A 130 -15.30 -22.41 5.69
CA LEU A 130 -14.67 -21.21 5.17
C LEU A 130 -13.85 -20.59 6.29
N ASN A 131 -12.64 -20.13 5.96
CA ASN A 131 -11.80 -19.42 6.90
C ASN A 131 -11.04 -18.31 6.18
N PHE A 132 -11.21 -17.07 6.64
CA PHE A 132 -10.38 -15.95 6.26
C PHE A 132 -9.28 -15.75 7.30
N THR A 133 -8.04 -15.76 6.86
CA THR A 133 -6.89 -15.42 7.70
C THR A 133 -6.24 -14.17 7.13
N ALA A 134 -6.23 -13.10 7.91
CA ALA A 134 -5.51 -11.88 7.56
C ALA A 134 -4.09 -11.94 8.11
N ILE A 135 -3.11 -11.56 7.28
CA ILE A 135 -1.78 -11.22 7.75
C ILE A 135 -1.81 -9.72 8.04
N THR A 136 -1.79 -9.35 9.30
CA THR A 136 -1.79 -7.95 9.73
C THR A 136 -0.40 -7.53 10.12
N ARG A 137 0.00 -6.32 9.74
CA ARG A 137 1.17 -5.66 10.33
C ARG A 137 0.70 -4.47 11.13
N GLU A 138 1.13 -4.37 12.38
CA GLU A 138 0.87 -3.18 13.17
C GLU A 138 1.81 -2.06 12.71
N MET A 139 1.23 -0.88 12.48
CA MET A 139 1.98 0.34 12.30
C MET A 139 1.97 1.09 13.62
N LEU A 140 2.99 0.83 14.43
CA LEU A 140 3.28 1.63 15.61
C LEU A 140 4.46 2.52 15.29
N ALA A 141 4.41 3.76 15.76
CA ALA A 141 5.59 4.59 15.81
C ALA A 141 6.72 3.81 16.52
N PRO A 142 7.90 3.65 15.90
CA PRO A 142 9.08 3.16 16.60
C PRO A 142 9.55 4.29 17.52
N VAL A 143 8.93 4.43 18.70
CA VAL A 143 9.20 5.54 19.61
C VAL A 143 10.53 5.28 20.33
N ALA A 144 11.57 6.01 19.95
CA ALA A 144 12.50 6.55 20.95
C ALA A 144 11.74 7.67 21.67
N ALA A 145 11.68 7.62 23.00
CA ALA A 145 10.97 8.65 23.76
C ALA A 145 11.54 10.03 23.40
N PRO A 146 10.69 11.05 23.15
CA PRO A 146 11.18 12.41 22.93
C PRO A 146 12.00 12.84 24.16
N SER A 147 12.95 13.76 23.97
CA SER A 147 13.62 14.41 25.10
C SER A 147 12.58 14.92 26.10
N GLU A 148 12.86 14.89 27.42
CA GLU A 148 11.85 15.18 28.46
C GLU A 148 11.02 16.45 28.13
N GLY A 149 9.75 16.25 27.76
CA GLY A 149 8.80 17.32 27.44
C GLY A 149 8.70 17.73 25.96
N GLY A 150 9.34 17.01 25.03
CA GLY A 150 9.27 17.21 23.59
C GLY A 150 8.11 16.49 22.88
N ALA A 151 7.81 16.90 21.65
CA ALA A 151 6.90 16.18 20.75
C ALA A 151 7.68 15.27 19.81
N ASP A 152 7.08 14.17 19.35
CA ASP A 152 7.75 13.28 18.39
C ASP A 152 7.94 13.99 17.04
N ILE A 153 6.91 14.72 16.60
CA ILE A 153 6.88 15.41 15.31
C ILE A 153 6.65 16.91 15.51
N LEU A 154 7.55 17.72 14.95
CA LEU A 154 7.31 19.14 14.69
C LEU A 154 6.68 19.30 13.30
N PHE A 155 5.39 19.61 13.25
CA PHE A 155 4.63 19.82 12.02
C PHE A 155 4.68 21.28 11.60
N VAL A 156 5.33 21.58 10.47
CA VAL A 156 5.39 22.91 9.87
C VAL A 156 4.14 23.12 9.03
N SER A 157 3.30 24.07 9.46
CA SER A 157 1.98 24.34 8.88
C SER A 157 1.95 25.68 8.13
N GLY A 158 1.27 25.70 7.00
CA GLY A 158 0.85 26.91 6.28
C GLY A 158 -0.52 27.44 6.69
N GLY A 159 -1.12 26.83 7.71
CA GLY A 159 -2.42 27.16 8.25
C GLY A 159 -2.55 28.61 8.74
N GLN A 160 -3.79 29.05 8.93
CA GLN A 160 -4.10 30.43 9.29
C GLN A 160 -3.69 30.73 10.74
N ARG A 161 -3.00 31.86 10.95
CA ARG A 161 -2.71 32.38 12.29
C ARG A 161 -3.90 33.16 12.82
N THR A 162 -4.45 32.71 13.94
CA THR A 162 -5.48 33.45 14.69
C THR A 162 -4.86 34.09 15.92
N TYR A 163 -4.82 35.42 15.96
CA TYR A 163 -4.33 36.16 17.12
C TYR A 163 -5.37 36.14 18.25
N MET A 164 -4.97 35.66 19.42
CA MET A 164 -5.78 35.67 20.63
C MET A 164 -5.30 36.80 21.54
N PHE A 165 -6.22 37.68 21.96
CA PHE A 165 -5.89 38.80 22.84
C PHE A 165 -5.23 38.27 24.14
N LEU A 166 -4.01 38.75 24.44
CA LEU A 166 -3.19 38.40 25.61
C LEU A 166 -2.59 36.97 25.67
N GLN A 167 -2.86 36.08 24.70
CA GLN A 167 -2.31 34.72 24.68
C GLN A 167 -1.40 34.41 23.49
N GLY A 168 -1.06 35.43 22.67
CA GLY A 168 -0.28 35.25 21.45
C GLY A 168 -1.18 34.89 20.27
N TYR A 169 -0.82 33.87 19.50
CA TYR A 169 -1.62 33.40 18.36
C TYR A 169 -1.65 31.87 18.35
N SER A 170 -2.68 31.29 17.73
CA SER A 170 -2.75 29.87 17.41
C SER A 170 -2.67 29.66 15.90
N VAL A 171 -2.08 28.56 15.48
CA VAL A 171 -2.16 28.10 14.09
C VAL A 171 -3.39 27.22 13.95
N THR A 172 -4.22 27.50 12.97
CA THR A 172 -5.32 26.62 12.56
C THR A 172 -4.89 25.91 11.29
N PRO A 173 -4.55 24.62 11.36
CA PRO A 173 -4.17 23.85 10.18
C PRO A 173 -5.27 23.86 9.13
N THR A 174 -4.90 23.72 7.87
CA THR A 174 -5.87 23.48 6.78
C THR A 174 -6.55 22.12 6.96
N GLU A 175 -7.64 21.85 6.23
CA GLU A 175 -8.29 20.54 6.26
C GLU A 175 -7.34 19.42 5.82
N ALA A 176 -6.52 19.68 4.80
CA ALA A 176 -5.51 18.76 4.30
C ALA A 176 -4.40 18.49 5.34
N GLU A 177 -3.96 19.51 6.07
CA GLU A 177 -3.00 19.35 7.18
C GLU A 177 -3.62 18.58 8.35
N LEU A 178 -4.88 18.86 8.69
CA LEU A 178 -5.58 18.18 9.77
C LEU A 178 -5.72 16.67 9.50
N ALA A 179 -5.96 16.28 8.25
CA ALA A 179 -5.99 14.86 7.84
C ALA A 179 -4.62 14.18 8.07
N ARG A 180 -3.51 14.84 7.70
CA ARG A 180 -2.14 14.33 7.96
C ARG A 180 -1.83 14.22 9.45
N ILE A 181 -2.18 15.25 10.22
CA ILE A 181 -1.99 15.27 11.68
C ILE A 181 -2.81 14.16 12.35
N THR A 182 -4.04 13.93 11.89
CA THR A 182 -4.90 12.86 12.40
C THR A 182 -4.29 11.48 12.15
N LEU A 183 -3.74 11.27 10.95
CA LEU A 183 -3.05 10.05 10.58
C LEU A 183 -1.77 9.83 11.40
N MET A 184 -0.92 10.85 11.57
CA MET A 184 0.25 10.76 12.44
C MET A 184 -0.11 10.39 13.88
N LYS A 185 -1.18 10.99 14.42
CA LYS A 185 -1.68 10.68 15.76
C LYS A 185 -2.26 9.27 15.87
N SER A 186 -2.88 8.73 14.82
CA SER A 186 -3.42 7.36 14.84
C SER A 186 -2.30 6.31 14.93
N TRP A 187 -1.11 6.61 14.41
CA TRP A 187 0.09 5.78 14.56
C TRP A 187 0.78 5.92 15.94
N GLY A 188 0.27 6.80 16.80
CA GLY A 188 0.75 7.02 18.17
C GLY A 188 1.71 8.19 18.34
N TYR A 189 1.97 8.99 17.31
CA TYR A 189 2.85 10.16 17.43
C TYR A 189 2.17 11.31 18.16
N THR A 190 2.96 12.01 18.98
CA THR A 190 2.66 13.35 19.45
C THR A 190 3.09 14.38 18.41
N VAL A 191 2.22 15.35 18.12
CA VAL A 191 2.44 16.35 17.05
C VAL A 191 2.33 17.76 17.63
N GLU A 192 3.44 18.51 17.59
CA GLU A 192 3.47 19.95 17.85
C GLU A 192 3.39 20.71 16.51
N ILE A 193 2.61 21.78 16.46
CA ILE A 193 2.38 22.55 15.23
C ILE A 193 3.11 23.89 15.33
N ILE A 194 3.95 24.18 14.35
CA ILE A 194 4.60 25.48 14.16
C ILE A 194 4.16 26.11 12.85
N SER A 195 3.94 27.42 12.83
CA SER A 195 3.57 28.12 11.60
C SER A 195 4.81 28.40 10.76
N SER A 196 4.70 28.27 9.44
CA SER A 196 5.80 28.53 8.49
C SER A 196 6.39 29.94 8.60
N VAL A 197 5.60 30.92 9.05
CA VAL A 197 6.03 32.33 9.22
C VAL A 197 6.75 32.60 10.55
N GLU A 198 6.96 31.58 11.38
CA GLU A 198 7.70 31.76 12.63
C GLU A 198 9.18 32.10 12.41
N SER A 199 9.80 32.78 13.38
CA SER A 199 11.19 33.18 13.26
C SER A 199 12.14 31.98 13.29
N GLN A 200 13.35 32.14 12.74
CA GLN A 200 14.42 31.14 12.84
C GLN A 200 14.62 30.67 14.29
N ASN A 201 14.75 31.61 15.23
CA ASN A 201 14.95 31.28 16.64
C ASN A 201 13.83 30.40 17.20
N LYS A 202 12.58 30.61 16.76
CA LYS A 202 11.45 29.80 17.20
C LYS A 202 11.48 28.40 16.59
N PHE A 203 11.93 28.27 15.34
CA PHE A 203 12.23 26.97 14.76
C PHE A 203 13.32 26.26 15.56
N ASP A 204 14.45 26.90 15.82
CA ASP A 204 15.58 26.33 16.57
C ASP A 204 15.12 25.81 17.96
N ASP A 205 14.37 26.61 18.72
CA ASP A 205 13.80 26.23 20.03
C ASP A 205 12.88 24.99 19.98
N CYS A 206 12.20 24.78 18.85
CA CYS A 206 11.30 23.64 18.64
C CYS A 206 12.06 22.42 18.10
N LEU A 207 13.07 22.63 17.24
CA LEU A 207 13.95 21.57 16.73
C LEU A 207 14.70 20.86 17.85
N ASP A 208 15.11 21.59 18.89
CA ASP A 208 15.80 21.01 20.06
C ASP A 208 14.91 20.06 20.90
N LYS A 209 13.59 20.08 20.67
CA LYS A 209 12.60 19.30 21.43
C LYS A 209 11.91 18.22 20.60
N ALA A 210 12.06 18.25 19.28
CA ALA A 210 11.40 17.32 18.39
C ALA A 210 12.34 16.21 17.95
N SER A 211 11.80 15.03 17.63
CA SER A 211 12.59 13.93 17.07
C SER A 211 12.71 14.05 15.54
N VAL A 212 11.69 14.60 14.89
CA VAL A 212 11.65 14.80 13.44
C VAL A 212 10.79 16.02 13.08
N VAL A 213 11.14 16.71 11.99
CA VAL A 213 10.30 17.75 11.40
C VAL A 213 9.54 17.17 10.22
N PHE A 214 8.24 17.43 10.17
CA PHE A 214 7.43 17.22 8.98
C PHE A 214 7.04 18.57 8.36
N VAL A 215 7.34 18.77 7.09
CA VAL A 215 6.98 19.98 6.35
C VAL A 215 5.81 19.69 5.43
N SER A 216 4.65 20.29 5.73
CA SER A 216 3.46 20.10 4.90
C SER A 216 3.62 20.75 3.53
N ALA A 217 3.02 20.14 2.50
CA ALA A 217 2.86 20.78 1.19
C ALA A 217 2.15 22.15 1.27
N GLU A 218 1.29 22.38 2.27
CA GLU A 218 0.57 23.63 2.45
C GLU A 218 1.44 24.73 3.09
N ALA A 219 2.59 24.40 3.68
CA ALA A 219 3.50 25.37 4.26
C ALA A 219 4.05 26.31 3.19
N SER A 220 4.15 27.61 3.49
CA SER A 220 4.72 28.55 2.50
C SER A 220 6.23 28.33 2.37
N ALA A 221 6.68 27.82 1.22
CA ALA A 221 8.09 27.59 0.92
C ALA A 221 8.92 28.88 1.07
N ALA A 222 8.40 30.03 0.61
CA ALA A 222 9.06 31.32 0.75
C ALA A 222 9.27 31.73 2.22
N GLU A 223 8.34 31.37 3.10
CA GLU A 223 8.41 31.69 4.52
C GLU A 223 9.28 30.69 5.28
N VAL A 224 9.22 29.40 4.96
CA VAL A 224 10.13 28.40 5.53
C VAL A 224 11.57 28.69 5.11
N GLY A 225 11.80 28.90 3.81
CA GLY A 225 13.10 29.20 3.22
C GLY A 225 14.20 28.29 3.78
N ASN A 226 15.31 28.90 4.20
CA ASN A 226 16.48 28.17 4.71
C ASN A 226 16.37 27.77 6.20
N LYS A 227 15.21 27.93 6.85
CA LYS A 227 15.10 27.71 8.32
C LYS A 227 15.46 26.29 8.75
N LEU A 228 15.29 25.31 7.85
CA LEU A 228 15.55 23.90 8.10
C LEU A 228 16.87 23.40 7.50
N GLN A 229 17.65 24.26 6.82
CA GLN A 229 18.90 23.86 6.16
C GLN A 229 19.88 23.21 7.18
N ASN A 230 20.03 23.84 8.34
CA ASN A 230 20.94 23.39 9.42
C ASN A 230 20.27 22.51 10.49
N ALA A 231 19.04 22.02 10.25
CA ALA A 231 18.35 21.17 11.22
C ALA A 231 19.17 19.89 11.50
N ARG A 232 19.46 19.63 12.78
CA ARG A 232 20.25 18.46 13.22
C ARG A 232 19.41 17.18 13.31
N ILE A 233 18.10 17.33 13.47
CA ILE A 233 17.15 16.23 13.39
C ILE A 233 16.72 15.97 11.94
N GLY A 234 16.02 14.87 11.71
CA GLY A 234 15.52 14.56 10.38
C GLY A 234 14.45 15.54 9.90
N VAL A 235 14.45 15.82 8.60
CA VAL A 235 13.41 16.61 7.93
C VAL A 235 12.72 15.74 6.89
N VAL A 236 11.44 15.49 7.08
CA VAL A 236 10.55 14.85 6.11
C VAL A 236 9.75 15.93 5.41
N ASN A 237 10.01 16.09 4.12
CA ASN A 237 9.45 17.15 3.30
C ASN A 237 8.39 16.62 2.36
N GLU A 238 7.23 17.26 2.39
CA GLU A 238 6.17 17.08 1.42
C GLU A 238 6.10 18.29 0.46
N ASN A 239 6.65 19.45 0.82
CA ASN A 239 6.58 20.63 -0.03
C ASN A 239 7.64 20.59 -1.15
N PRO A 240 7.25 20.37 -2.41
CA PRO A 240 8.21 20.19 -3.51
C PRO A 240 9.04 21.45 -3.79
N LEU A 241 8.54 22.63 -3.42
CA LEU A 241 9.20 23.91 -3.63
C LEU A 241 10.32 24.20 -2.63
N LEU A 242 10.53 23.33 -1.63
CA LEU A 242 11.63 23.43 -0.66
C LEU A 242 12.79 22.47 -0.97
N ILE A 243 12.72 21.75 -2.10
CA ILE A 243 13.69 20.68 -2.38
C ILE A 243 15.12 21.20 -2.52
N ASP A 244 15.26 22.44 -3.00
CA ASP A 244 16.53 23.09 -3.24
C ASP A 244 17.08 23.79 -1.99
N GLU A 245 16.23 24.34 -1.13
CA GLU A 245 16.65 24.76 0.22
C GLU A 245 17.09 23.58 1.09
N LEU A 246 16.45 22.41 0.93
CA LEU A 246 16.85 21.18 1.63
C LEU A 246 18.06 20.48 0.96
N GLY A 247 18.53 21.00 -0.17
CA GLY A 247 19.78 20.58 -0.79
C GLY A 247 19.72 19.22 -1.51
N MET A 248 18.54 18.67 -1.78
CA MET A 248 18.41 17.38 -2.48
C MET A 248 18.54 17.51 -3.99
N ALA A 249 17.90 18.52 -4.58
CA ALA A 249 17.85 18.74 -6.02
C ALA A 249 17.59 20.21 -6.37
N GLU A 250 17.88 20.61 -7.61
CA GLU A 250 17.60 21.96 -8.11
C GLU A 250 16.10 22.23 -8.31
N ALA A 251 15.32 21.21 -8.65
CA ALA A 251 13.92 21.37 -8.98
C ALA A 251 13.14 20.07 -8.81
N THR A 252 11.83 20.19 -8.85
CA THR A 252 10.92 19.04 -8.98
C THR A 252 10.11 19.11 -10.26
N THR A 253 9.65 17.95 -10.71
CA THR A 253 8.59 17.80 -11.71
C THR A 253 7.38 17.13 -11.09
N SER A 254 6.20 17.35 -11.67
CA SER A 254 4.97 16.67 -11.26
C SER A 254 4.41 15.81 -12.39
N THR A 255 3.87 14.65 -12.02
CA THR A 255 3.07 13.77 -12.89
C THR A 255 1.83 13.31 -12.13
N SER A 256 1.03 12.41 -12.70
CA SER A 256 -0.08 11.76 -11.99
C SER A 256 0.08 10.25 -11.99
N SER A 257 -0.02 9.65 -10.81
CA SER A 257 0.08 8.20 -10.64
C SER A 257 -0.53 7.77 -9.32
N ASN A 258 -0.70 6.45 -9.17
CA ASN A 258 -1.09 5.79 -7.94
C ASN A 258 -0.23 4.57 -7.61
N ILE A 259 0.73 4.21 -8.47
CA ILE A 259 1.62 3.06 -8.29
C ILE A 259 3.07 3.54 -8.16
N LEU A 260 3.68 3.23 -7.01
CA LEU A 260 5.08 3.54 -6.72
C LEU A 260 5.92 2.28 -6.89
N ILE A 261 7.03 2.37 -7.63
CA ILE A 261 8.01 1.31 -7.84
C ILE A 261 9.24 1.61 -6.98
N PHE A 262 9.77 0.60 -6.29
CA PHE A 262 10.98 0.72 -5.48
C PHE A 262 12.24 0.37 -6.29
N ASN A 263 13.24 1.24 -6.20
CA ASN A 263 14.60 1.01 -6.69
C ASN A 263 15.45 0.27 -5.64
N ASP A 264 15.17 0.51 -4.36
CA ASP A 264 15.83 -0.14 -3.23
C ASP A 264 14.76 -0.72 -2.31
N THR A 265 14.82 -2.04 -2.08
CA THR A 265 13.92 -2.78 -1.17
C THR A 265 14.63 -3.22 0.11
N THR A 266 15.84 -2.72 0.35
CA THR A 266 16.65 -3.02 1.53
C THR A 266 16.69 -1.85 2.51
N HIS A 267 16.45 -0.62 2.04
CA HIS A 267 16.36 0.56 2.88
C HIS A 267 15.27 0.41 3.97
N TYR A 268 15.45 1.04 5.13
CA TYR A 268 14.46 0.97 6.22
C TYR A 268 13.06 1.35 5.71
N ILE A 269 12.93 2.45 4.98
CA ILE A 269 11.62 2.92 4.48
C ILE A 269 10.90 1.85 3.64
N THR A 270 11.62 1.06 2.83
CA THR A 270 11.04 0.18 1.80
C THR A 270 11.15 -1.32 2.10
N SER A 271 11.92 -1.72 3.11
CA SER A 271 12.23 -3.12 3.41
C SER A 271 11.05 -3.98 3.85
N GLU A 272 10.05 -3.39 4.50
CA GLU A 272 8.90 -4.12 5.04
C GLU A 272 7.79 -4.41 4.02
N PHE A 273 7.92 -3.92 2.78
CA PHE A 273 6.90 -4.18 1.75
C PHE A 273 7.06 -5.58 1.14
N GLY A 274 8.28 -6.12 1.11
CA GLY A 274 8.56 -7.45 0.51
C GLY A 274 8.27 -7.56 -0.99
N VAL A 275 7.93 -6.44 -1.65
CA VAL A 275 7.61 -6.31 -3.08
C VAL A 275 8.33 -5.09 -3.65
N SER A 276 8.50 -5.05 -4.97
CA SER A 276 9.16 -3.94 -5.67
C SER A 276 8.19 -2.86 -6.18
N ALA A 277 6.89 -3.01 -5.95
CA ALA A 277 5.89 -2.01 -6.32
C ALA A 277 4.69 -2.08 -5.37
N ILE A 278 4.16 -0.90 -5.03
CA ILE A 278 2.99 -0.74 -4.18
C ILE A 278 1.97 0.16 -4.86
N MET A 279 0.70 -0.03 -4.52
CA MET A 279 -0.32 0.96 -4.80
C MET A 279 -0.25 1.99 -3.67
N GLY A 280 0.30 3.18 -3.92
CA GLY A 280 0.41 4.22 -2.89
C GLY A 280 -0.91 4.96 -2.66
N PHE A 281 -1.73 5.08 -3.70
CA PHE A 281 -3.03 5.73 -3.64
C PHE A 281 -4.14 4.87 -4.25
N THR A 282 -5.35 5.00 -3.73
CA THR A 282 -6.57 4.39 -4.27
C THR A 282 -6.94 4.97 -5.63
N LEU A 283 -6.71 6.27 -5.83
CA LEU A 283 -6.91 7.02 -7.07
C LEU A 283 -5.62 7.71 -7.52
N SER A 284 -5.49 7.97 -8.83
CA SER A 284 -4.35 8.73 -9.37
C SER A 284 -4.30 10.14 -8.78
N GLN A 285 -3.17 10.49 -8.18
CA GLN A 285 -2.91 11.77 -7.52
C GLN A 285 -1.79 12.54 -8.23
N PRO A 286 -1.70 13.88 -8.09
CA PRO A 286 -0.50 14.61 -8.45
C PRO A 286 0.67 14.16 -7.57
N VAL A 287 1.74 13.71 -8.20
CA VAL A 287 2.91 13.16 -7.52
C VAL A 287 4.19 13.87 -7.97
N THR A 288 5.22 13.84 -7.13
CA THR A 288 6.41 14.66 -7.29
C THR A 288 7.63 13.79 -7.56
N SER A 289 8.49 14.22 -8.48
CA SER A 289 9.81 13.63 -8.69
C SER A 289 10.87 14.71 -8.76
N VAL A 290 12.09 14.39 -8.33
CA VAL A 290 13.21 15.33 -8.37
C VAL A 290 13.75 15.44 -9.80
N SER A 291 14.33 16.60 -10.12
CA SER A 291 14.82 16.95 -11.45
C SER A 291 15.93 18.00 -11.41
N GLY A 292 16.55 18.27 -12.55
CA GLY A 292 17.73 19.15 -12.62
C GLY A 292 18.98 18.49 -12.04
N VAL A 293 19.91 19.29 -11.51
CA VAL A 293 21.06 18.75 -10.78
C VAL A 293 20.58 18.23 -9.43
N VAL A 294 20.92 16.97 -9.15
CA VAL A 294 20.66 16.31 -7.87
C VAL A 294 21.92 16.23 -7.02
N SER A 295 21.75 16.05 -5.72
CA SER A 295 22.86 15.75 -4.83
C SER A 295 23.64 14.53 -5.34
N PRO A 296 24.99 14.54 -5.27
CA PRO A 296 25.80 13.39 -5.65
C PRO A 296 25.64 12.19 -4.70
N ASP A 297 25.15 12.42 -3.48
CA ASP A 297 24.94 11.40 -2.45
C ASP A 297 23.44 11.06 -2.30
N LEU A 298 22.57 11.59 -3.17
CA LEU A 298 21.13 11.35 -3.12
C LEU A 298 20.79 9.89 -3.36
N SER A 299 20.09 9.28 -2.41
CA SER A 299 19.57 7.92 -2.54
C SER A 299 18.14 7.93 -3.06
N SER A 300 17.93 7.37 -4.25
CA SER A 300 16.61 7.21 -4.87
C SER A 300 16.00 5.87 -4.50
N LEU A 301 15.00 5.88 -3.62
CA LEU A 301 14.37 4.67 -3.10
C LEU A 301 13.21 4.19 -3.97
N GLY A 302 12.57 5.08 -4.73
CA GLY A 302 11.48 4.72 -5.64
C GLY A 302 11.00 5.83 -6.54
N TYR A 303 10.20 5.47 -7.54
CA TYR A 303 9.65 6.36 -8.56
C TYR A 303 8.22 5.96 -8.94
N TRP A 304 7.42 6.91 -9.41
CA TRP A 304 6.06 6.62 -9.88
C TRP A 304 6.05 5.99 -11.26
N LEU A 305 5.18 5.00 -11.44
CA LEU A 305 4.88 4.47 -12.76
C LEU A 305 4.17 5.57 -13.56
N SER A 306 4.86 6.11 -14.57
CA SER A 306 4.31 7.08 -15.51
C SER A 306 3.49 6.33 -16.56
N PHE A 307 2.17 6.49 -16.53
CA PHE A 307 1.28 5.91 -17.54
C PHE A 307 1.40 6.69 -18.86
N ILE A 308 2.38 6.35 -19.71
CA ILE A 308 2.32 6.72 -21.12
C ILE A 308 1.29 5.79 -21.76
N ILE A 309 0.14 6.32 -22.18
CA ILE A 309 -0.69 5.64 -23.19
C ILE A 309 0.14 5.60 -24.47
N LEU A 310 0.92 4.54 -24.65
CA LEU A 310 1.36 4.14 -25.97
C LEU A 310 0.13 3.56 -26.64
N ASN A 311 -0.31 4.26 -27.67
CA ASN A 311 -1.43 3.88 -28.53
C ASN A 311 -1.37 2.37 -28.82
N PRO A 312 -2.35 1.55 -28.40
CA PRO A 312 -2.26 0.09 -28.48
C PRO A 312 -2.22 -0.45 -29.92
N GLU A 313 -2.36 0.42 -30.91
CA GLU A 313 -2.26 0.09 -32.33
C GLU A 313 -0.90 0.37 -32.98
N ASP A 314 0.11 0.86 -32.25
CA ASP A 314 1.45 1.03 -32.82
C ASP A 314 2.24 -0.29 -32.79
N PRO A 315 2.45 -0.98 -33.93
CA PRO A 315 3.10 -2.29 -33.98
C PRO A 315 4.62 -2.19 -33.79
N LEU A 316 5.18 -0.98 -33.64
CA LEU A 316 6.61 -0.78 -33.43
C LEU A 316 7.01 -0.71 -31.95
N LEU A 317 6.06 -0.85 -31.01
CA LEU A 317 6.33 -0.67 -29.58
C LEU A 317 5.77 -1.79 -28.70
N ALA A 318 6.41 -2.95 -28.74
CA ALA A 318 6.46 -3.90 -27.62
C ALA A 318 7.78 -4.68 -27.67
N PRO A 319 8.48 -4.98 -26.55
CA PRO A 319 8.37 -4.45 -25.19
C PRO A 319 9.63 -3.64 -24.81
N LEU A 320 9.49 -2.35 -24.49
CA LEU A 320 10.48 -1.70 -23.61
C LEU A 320 10.15 -2.11 -22.18
N ALA A 321 10.41 -3.38 -21.88
CA ALA A 321 10.54 -3.81 -20.51
C ALA A 321 11.85 -3.21 -19.96
N LEU A 322 11.71 -2.39 -18.92
CA LEU A 322 12.58 -2.43 -17.74
C LEU A 322 14.09 -2.31 -18.02
N GLU A 323 14.51 -1.18 -18.56
CA GLU A 323 15.84 -0.67 -18.20
C GLU A 323 15.58 0.48 -17.21
N PRO A 324 16.17 0.48 -16.00
CA PRO A 324 16.19 1.70 -15.18
C PRO A 324 16.83 2.77 -16.06
N ASP A 325 16.10 3.83 -16.35
CA ASP A 325 16.56 4.91 -17.23
C ASP A 325 17.97 5.31 -16.73
N PRO A 326 19.05 5.07 -17.52
CA PRO A 326 20.40 5.31 -17.05
C PRO A 326 20.58 6.81 -17.01
N ILE A 327 20.26 7.42 -15.86
CA ILE A 327 20.41 8.83 -15.49
C ILE A 327 20.53 9.69 -16.75
N ALA A 328 19.40 9.91 -17.43
CA ALA A 328 19.38 10.87 -18.51
C ALA A 328 19.89 12.20 -17.94
N PRO A 329 20.85 12.91 -18.57
CA PRO A 329 21.25 14.22 -18.11
C PRO A 329 20.03 15.15 -18.23
N GLY A 330 19.32 15.33 -17.12
CA GLY A 330 18.07 16.12 -17.02
C GLY A 330 16.74 15.36 -17.01
N GLY A 331 16.70 14.03 -16.81
CA GLY A 331 15.44 13.24 -16.66
C GLY A 331 15.17 12.79 -15.22
N SER A 332 13.90 12.76 -14.80
CA SER A 332 13.42 12.41 -13.45
C SER A 332 14.19 11.25 -12.76
N THR A 333 14.84 11.53 -11.62
CA THR A 333 15.82 10.63 -10.96
C THR A 333 15.28 9.90 -9.72
N GLY A 334 14.12 10.27 -9.20
CA GLY A 334 13.50 9.61 -8.04
C GLY A 334 12.34 10.43 -7.50
N SER A 335 11.33 9.75 -6.97
CA SER A 335 10.18 10.37 -6.32
C SER A 335 10.32 10.31 -4.81
N LEU A 336 10.62 9.11 -4.29
CA LEU A 336 11.00 8.93 -2.89
C LEU A 336 12.52 8.98 -2.82
N VAL A 337 13.05 10.09 -2.31
CA VAL A 337 14.50 10.29 -2.21
C VAL A 337 14.92 10.67 -0.80
N VAL A 338 16.13 10.28 -0.44
CA VAL A 338 16.69 10.53 0.90
C VAL A 338 18.16 10.95 0.85
N LEU A 339 18.58 11.68 1.88
CA LEU A 339 19.97 11.95 2.25
C LEU A 339 20.17 11.57 3.72
N GLU A 340 21.20 10.77 3.99
CA GLU A 340 21.66 10.48 5.35
C GLU A 340 22.35 11.71 5.97
N ALA A 341 22.46 11.71 7.30
CA ALA A 341 23.21 12.76 7.99
C ALA A 341 24.70 12.70 7.56
N GLY A 342 25.27 13.84 7.18
CA GLY A 342 26.62 13.96 6.66
C GLY A 342 26.73 13.91 5.13
N ASP A 343 25.68 13.50 4.41
CA ASP A 343 25.68 13.46 2.96
C ASP A 343 25.81 14.86 2.34
N ARG A 344 26.40 14.92 1.15
CA ARG A 344 26.53 16.19 0.41
C ARG A 344 25.22 16.57 -0.24
N THR A 345 24.91 17.84 -0.24
CA THR A 345 23.82 18.47 -1.00
C THR A 345 24.24 18.67 -2.46
N TYR A 346 23.29 18.99 -3.34
CA TYR A 346 23.59 19.36 -4.73
C TYR A 346 24.40 20.67 -4.85
N LYS A 347 24.39 21.49 -3.79
CA LYS A 347 25.20 22.72 -3.65
C LYS A 347 26.62 22.43 -3.12
N GLY A 348 26.93 21.18 -2.74
CA GLY A 348 28.24 20.76 -2.22
C GLY A 348 28.44 20.96 -0.71
N GLU A 349 27.44 21.42 0.02
CA GLU A 349 27.40 21.49 1.49
C GLU A 349 27.04 20.14 2.10
N THR A 350 27.25 19.90 3.39
CA THR A 350 26.82 18.66 4.08
C THR A 350 25.51 18.88 4.84
N VAL A 351 24.62 17.89 4.86
CA VAL A 351 23.39 17.94 5.67
C VAL A 351 23.66 17.50 7.10
N ALA A 352 23.21 18.28 8.09
CA ALA A 352 23.47 18.00 9.51
C ALA A 352 22.59 16.86 10.08
N GLY A 353 21.43 16.63 9.46
CA GLY A 353 20.51 15.56 9.82
C GLY A 353 19.94 14.93 8.55
N ARG A 354 19.23 13.81 8.72
CA ARG A 354 18.54 13.12 7.63
C ARG A 354 17.59 14.05 6.88
N ARG A 355 17.43 13.83 5.58
CA ARG A 355 16.45 14.54 4.76
C ARG A 355 15.69 13.52 3.90
N ALA A 356 14.38 13.61 3.86
CA ALA A 356 13.55 12.79 2.97
C ALA A 356 12.56 13.67 2.22
N GLN A 357 12.43 13.46 0.92
CA GLN A 357 11.33 14.00 0.12
C GLN A 357 10.32 12.87 -0.10
N LEU A 358 9.09 13.09 0.35
CA LEU A 358 8.00 12.18 0.04
C LEU A 358 7.72 12.17 -1.46
N PRO A 359 7.26 11.04 -2.01
CA PRO A 359 7.03 10.91 -3.44
C PRO A 359 5.80 11.70 -3.92
N TRP A 360 5.20 12.51 -3.06
CA TRP A 360 4.04 13.32 -3.36
C TRP A 360 4.20 14.71 -2.75
N GLY A 361 3.32 15.65 -3.13
CA GLY A 361 3.43 17.04 -2.73
C GLY A 361 2.12 17.82 -2.79
N GLU A 362 2.16 19.01 -3.38
CA GLU A 362 0.98 19.87 -3.50
C GLU A 362 -0.18 19.20 -4.25
N GLY A 363 -1.41 19.40 -3.76
CA GLY A 363 -2.64 18.93 -4.40
C GLY A 363 -3.01 17.47 -4.13
N VAL A 364 -2.26 16.76 -3.28
CA VAL A 364 -2.55 15.36 -2.90
C VAL A 364 -3.67 15.30 -1.88
N ASP A 365 -4.71 14.53 -2.19
CA ASP A 365 -5.70 14.09 -1.22
C ASP A 365 -5.14 12.91 -0.41
N ILE A 366 -4.72 13.20 0.83
CA ILE A 366 -4.12 12.21 1.73
C ILE A 366 -5.11 11.11 2.13
N THR A 367 -6.43 11.34 1.98
CA THR A 367 -7.45 10.32 2.26
C THR A 367 -7.48 9.20 1.23
N GLN A 368 -6.79 9.39 0.10
CA GLN A 368 -6.60 8.37 -0.93
C GLN A 368 -5.40 7.47 -0.65
N LEU A 369 -4.65 7.63 0.44
CA LEU A 369 -3.59 6.67 0.77
C LEU A 369 -4.19 5.28 0.98
N THR A 370 -3.55 4.27 0.42
CA THR A 370 -3.80 2.87 0.78
C THR A 370 -3.07 2.53 2.08
N ASP A 371 -3.30 1.33 2.63
CA ASP A 371 -2.50 0.79 3.74
C ASP A 371 -0.98 0.84 3.45
N ASP A 372 -0.58 0.55 2.20
CA ASP A 372 0.83 0.62 1.77
C ASP A 372 1.34 2.07 1.71
N GLY A 373 0.50 2.99 1.26
CA GLY A 373 0.80 4.43 1.23
C GLY A 373 0.96 5.01 2.63
N GLU A 374 0.05 4.69 3.55
CA GLU A 374 0.14 5.07 4.97
C GLU A 374 1.43 4.51 5.60
N MET A 375 1.72 3.24 5.34
CA MET A 375 2.96 2.60 5.78
C MET A 375 4.19 3.33 5.29
N LEU A 376 4.25 3.66 4.00
CA LEU A 376 5.38 4.38 3.42
C LEU A 376 5.58 5.71 4.16
N PHE A 377 4.48 6.42 4.39
CA PHE A 377 4.50 7.71 5.07
C PHE A 377 5.01 7.56 6.52
N CYS A 378 4.41 6.67 7.30
CA CYS A 378 4.81 6.40 8.68
C CYS A 378 6.29 5.99 8.78
N ARG A 379 6.77 5.11 7.89
CA ARG A 379 8.17 4.66 7.89
C ARG A 379 9.15 5.77 7.51
N THR A 380 8.74 6.68 6.64
CA THR A 380 9.55 7.85 6.29
C THR A 380 9.73 8.78 7.48
N ILE A 381 8.66 9.04 8.24
CA ILE A 381 8.71 9.79 9.51
C ILE A 381 9.60 9.08 10.53
N ALA A 382 9.40 7.79 10.72
CA ALA A 382 10.21 6.98 11.62
C ALA A 382 11.70 7.03 11.27
N TRP A 383 12.05 6.88 10.00
CA TRP A 383 13.44 6.99 9.54
C TRP A 383 14.02 8.38 9.78
N GLY A 384 13.25 9.43 9.52
CA GLY A 384 13.62 10.81 9.86
C GLY A 384 13.86 11.01 11.37
N ALA A 385 13.10 10.31 12.22
CA ALA A 385 13.27 10.31 13.67
C ALA A 385 14.43 9.41 14.17
N GLY A 386 15.20 8.79 13.26
CA GLY A 386 16.36 7.96 13.59
C GLY A 386 16.13 6.46 13.45
N ALA A 387 14.93 5.98 13.13
CA ALA A 387 14.72 4.55 12.93
C ALA A 387 15.56 4.03 11.75
N GLY A 388 16.02 2.78 11.84
CA GLY A 388 16.84 2.16 10.80
C GLY A 388 18.26 2.71 10.69
N THR A 389 18.71 3.61 11.57
CA THR A 389 20.14 3.67 11.86
C THR A 389 20.54 2.32 12.43
N PRO A 390 21.61 1.66 11.93
CA PRO A 390 22.28 0.65 12.74
C PRO A 390 22.55 1.30 14.10
N GLU A 391 22.18 0.65 15.21
CA GLU A 391 22.74 1.05 16.51
C GLU A 391 24.25 1.18 16.28
N LEU A 392 24.79 2.39 16.45
CA LEU A 392 26.23 2.57 16.35
C LEU A 392 26.81 1.60 17.37
N ALA A 393 27.68 0.71 16.93
CA ALA A 393 28.36 -0.14 17.90
C ALA A 393 29.07 0.82 18.87
N THR A 394 28.76 0.74 20.16
CA THR A 394 29.45 1.56 21.15
C THR A 394 30.88 1.01 21.26
N LEU A 395 31.85 1.83 20.85
CA LEU A 395 33.27 1.55 20.99
C LEU A 395 33.76 2.22 22.26
N LEU A 396 34.12 1.40 23.25
CA LEU A 396 34.77 1.89 24.47
C LEU A 396 36.21 2.26 24.13
N HIS A 397 36.51 3.55 24.20
CA HIS A 397 37.87 4.07 24.03
C HIS A 397 38.48 4.26 25.41
N VAL A 398 39.32 3.31 25.82
CA VAL A 398 40.04 3.38 27.10
C VAL A 398 41.14 4.42 26.97
N VAL A 399 41.11 5.42 27.85
CA VAL A 399 42.03 6.57 27.87
C VAL A 399 42.52 6.83 29.30
N GLU A 400 43.62 7.56 29.45
CA GLU A 400 44.18 7.87 30.78
C GLU A 400 43.22 8.72 31.61
N ASP A 401 42.56 9.71 30.99
CA ASP A 401 41.54 10.57 31.61
C ASP A 401 40.45 10.94 30.58
N SER A 402 39.29 10.32 30.71
CA SER A 402 38.09 10.55 29.88
C SER A 402 37.54 11.97 29.98
N SER A 403 37.91 12.73 31.03
CA SER A 403 37.54 14.13 31.17
C SER A 403 38.51 15.09 30.46
N SER A 404 39.66 14.60 30.00
CA SER A 404 40.71 15.41 29.36
C SER A 404 41.52 14.61 28.33
N LEU A 405 40.89 14.28 27.20
CA LEU A 405 41.55 13.61 26.07
C LEU A 405 42.77 14.38 25.58
N THR A 406 43.88 13.68 25.36
CA THR A 406 45.02 14.19 24.61
C THR A 406 44.65 14.45 23.14
N ASP A 407 45.45 15.25 22.43
CA ASP A 407 45.23 15.53 20.99
C ASP A 407 45.19 14.22 20.16
N GLU A 408 45.97 13.22 20.55
CA GLU A 408 46.02 11.91 19.89
C GLU A 408 44.76 11.09 20.16
N GLU A 409 44.28 11.03 21.41
CA GLU A 409 43.05 10.33 21.77
C GLU A 409 41.81 10.99 21.18
N ALA A 410 41.78 12.32 21.12
CA ALA A 410 40.72 13.07 20.43
C ALA A 410 40.70 12.77 18.92
N ALA A 411 41.87 12.62 18.29
CA ALA A 411 41.97 12.24 16.89
C ALA A 411 41.50 10.80 16.64
N TYR A 412 41.82 9.85 17.52
CA TYR A 412 41.33 8.48 17.44
C TYR A 412 39.82 8.40 17.67
N LYS A 413 39.28 9.13 18.65
CA LYS A 413 37.84 9.25 18.87
C LYS A 413 37.13 9.77 17.62
N ALA A 414 37.61 10.87 17.04
CA ALA A 414 37.05 11.42 15.80
C ALA A 414 37.15 10.46 14.62
N LEU A 415 38.23 9.66 14.53
CA LEU A 415 38.40 8.63 13.50
C LEU A 415 37.37 7.51 13.66
N PHE A 416 37.16 6.98 14.86
CA PHE A 416 36.17 5.93 15.10
C PHE A 416 34.73 6.44 14.92
N GLU A 417 34.45 7.68 15.33
CA GLU A 417 33.17 8.35 15.04
C GLU A 417 32.95 8.53 13.54
N SER A 418 34.01 8.80 12.76
CA SER A 418 33.92 8.86 11.29
C SER A 418 33.61 7.50 10.66
N TRP A 419 33.82 6.40 11.38
CA TRP A 419 33.45 5.05 10.96
C TRP A 419 32.07 4.64 11.49
N ASN A 420 31.30 5.59 12.01
CA ASN A 420 29.95 5.38 12.51
C ASN A 420 29.91 4.48 13.77
N TYR A 421 30.85 4.69 14.69
CA TYR A 421 30.79 4.18 16.06
C TYR A 421 30.39 5.29 17.03
N GLU A 422 29.63 4.95 18.06
CA GLU A 422 29.49 5.81 19.23
C GLU A 422 30.72 5.56 20.11
N VAL A 423 31.57 6.56 20.30
CA VAL A 423 32.83 6.38 21.03
C VAL A 423 32.69 6.94 22.43
N LEU A 424 32.59 6.04 23.41
CA LEU A 424 32.57 6.40 24.83
C LEU A 424 33.99 6.33 25.37
N ALA A 425 34.56 7.48 25.73
CA ALA A 425 35.82 7.53 26.46
C ALA A 425 35.59 7.04 27.89
N ILE A 426 36.41 6.09 28.35
CA ILE A 426 36.39 5.59 29.72
C ILE A 426 37.79 5.66 30.31
N ASP A 427 37.88 6.02 31.59
CA ASP A 427 39.15 5.99 32.33
C ASP A 427 39.68 4.56 32.37
N GLU A 428 41.00 4.41 32.41
CA GLU A 428 41.67 3.11 32.51
C GLU A 428 41.54 2.43 33.90
N ASP A 429 40.96 3.14 34.88
CA ASP A 429 40.91 2.78 36.31
C ASP A 429 39.57 2.15 36.80
#